data_AF-A0A4R7CAB1-F1
#
_entry.id   AF-A0A4R7CAB1-F1
#
_cell.length_a   1.000
_cell.length_b   1.000
_cell.length_c   1.000
_cell.angle_alpha   90.00
_cell.angle_beta   90.00
_cell.angle_gamma   90.00
#
_symmetry.space_group_name_H-M   'P 1'
#
loop_
_entity.id
_entity.type
_entity.pdbx_description
1 polymer ?
#
loop_
_entity_poly.entity_id
_entity_poly.type
_entity_poly.pdbx_seq_one_letter_code
_entity_poly.pdbx_strand_id
1 'polypeptide(L)'
;MENSRRIGATVSTPLIPRPAVQHKGPGRSEREYRRWCLARRLFINPLNDAGPFDIAARDVMMLPSITVVGLDGGPGPPPVIAYFNLIKQEYAAARFAGWEGLTASGVHFADRGVQVYNTLDYPAVGFAVERLKMAFRGAYSIFDKVAFCLNTYLGLGHPERQVSFRNLWFVKGRGKALHPNLDGLANWPLRGLFWLSKDMFENDSKDVIEPDAQAIYELRNHLEHKFVSVHDMFPRAVSISPSPETAPGIFDLSFEDLAARTGRQLKLARAAIMYLTLAIHAEERRREAERPPGASLPMSWS
;
A
#
# COMPACT_ATOMS: atom_id res chain seq x y z
N MET A 1 -14.59 -61.86 -1.54
CA MET A 1 -13.34 -61.58 -0.79
C MET A 1 -12.36 -60.97 -1.75
N GLU A 2 -12.26 -59.64 -1.80
CA GLU A 2 -11.09 -58.94 -2.37
C GLU A 2 -11.09 -57.54 -1.79
N ASN A 3 -10.04 -57.21 -1.05
CA ASN A 3 -9.92 -56.06 -0.18
C ASN A 3 -9.05 -55.02 -0.91
N SER A 4 -9.65 -54.02 -1.56
CA SER A 4 -8.90 -52.96 -2.25
C SER A 4 -8.85 -51.70 -1.40
N ARG A 5 -7.73 -51.53 -0.68
CA ARG A 5 -7.36 -50.32 0.06
C ARG A 5 -7.14 -49.16 -0.91
N ARG A 6 -7.90 -48.06 -0.77
CA ARG A 6 -7.47 -46.74 -1.25
C ARG A 6 -7.12 -45.87 -0.07
N ILE A 7 -5.82 -45.70 0.13
CA ILE A 7 -5.20 -44.79 1.09
C ILE A 7 -5.28 -43.40 0.46
N GLY A 8 -6.13 -42.53 0.99
CA GLY A 8 -6.13 -41.10 0.67
C GLY A 8 -4.95 -40.44 1.34
N ALA A 9 -3.83 -40.31 0.62
CA ALA A 9 -2.70 -39.52 1.06
C ALA A 9 -3.06 -38.02 0.96
N THR A 10 -3.39 -37.41 2.09
CA THR A 10 -3.45 -35.96 2.24
C THR A 10 -2.02 -35.43 2.15
N VAL A 11 -1.63 -34.88 1.00
CA VAL A 11 -0.34 -34.19 0.84
C VAL A 11 -0.42 -32.89 1.64
N SER A 12 -0.07 -32.97 2.91
CA SER A 12 0.24 -31.80 3.73
C SER A 12 1.63 -31.34 3.33
N THR A 13 1.71 -30.29 2.51
CA THR A 13 2.98 -29.60 2.25
C THR A 13 3.53 -29.10 3.60
N PRO A 14 4.70 -29.54 4.05
CA PRO A 14 5.23 -29.09 5.33
C PRO A 14 5.60 -27.61 5.20
N LEU A 15 4.89 -26.75 5.92
CA LEU A 15 5.36 -25.41 6.23
C LEU A 15 6.74 -25.56 6.86
N ILE A 16 7.77 -24.97 6.23
CA ILE A 16 9.12 -24.89 6.78
C ILE A 16 8.99 -24.41 8.23
N PRO A 17 9.41 -25.20 9.24
CA PRO A 17 9.27 -24.78 10.63
C PRO A 17 10.18 -23.56 10.84
N ARG A 18 9.57 -22.39 11.04
CA ARG A 18 10.31 -21.24 11.58
C ARG A 18 10.79 -21.65 12.97
N PRO A 19 12.08 -21.47 13.31
CA PRO A 19 12.58 -21.83 14.62
C PRO A 19 11.75 -21.12 15.70
N ALA A 20 11.39 -21.86 16.75
CA ALA A 20 10.64 -21.34 17.88
C ALA A 20 11.43 -20.18 18.50
N VAL A 21 10.96 -18.95 18.25
CA VAL A 21 11.54 -17.74 18.85
C VAL A 21 11.13 -17.74 20.31
N GLN A 22 12.09 -17.91 21.21
CA GLN A 22 11.90 -17.59 22.62
C GLN A 22 11.37 -16.16 22.70
N HIS A 23 10.14 -15.97 23.20
CA HIS A 23 9.53 -14.65 23.38
C HIS A 23 10.25 -13.88 24.49
N LYS A 24 11.46 -13.39 24.21
CA LYS A 24 11.95 -12.17 24.82
C LYS A 24 11.01 -11.05 24.36
N GLY A 25 10.58 -10.20 25.29
CA GLY A 25 9.76 -9.03 24.95
C GLY A 25 10.39 -8.21 23.81
N PRO A 26 9.60 -7.37 23.12
CA PRO A 26 10.04 -6.69 21.90
C PRO A 26 11.34 -5.93 22.15
N GLY A 27 12.31 -6.05 21.22
CA GLY A 27 13.60 -5.36 21.32
C GLY A 27 13.43 -3.83 21.34
N ARG A 28 14.49 -3.08 21.71
CA ARG A 28 14.43 -1.60 21.78
C ARG A 28 13.95 -0.98 20.45
N SER A 29 14.53 -1.43 19.33
CA SER A 29 14.19 -0.96 17.99
C SER A 29 12.72 -1.26 17.62
N GLU A 30 12.20 -2.43 18.00
CA GLU A 30 10.80 -2.77 17.73
C GLU A 30 9.84 -1.86 18.51
N ARG A 31 10.16 -1.53 19.78
CA ARG A 31 9.34 -0.61 20.58
C ARG A 31 9.36 0.81 20.02
N GLU A 32 10.51 1.27 19.55
CA GLU A 32 10.66 2.59 18.91
C GLU A 32 9.88 2.64 17.59
N TYR A 33 9.98 1.61 16.76
CA TYR A 33 9.18 1.46 15.53
C TYR A 33 7.68 1.47 15.81
N ARG A 34 7.19 0.67 16.77
CA ARG A 34 5.77 0.62 17.11
C ARG A 34 5.25 1.96 17.62
N ARG A 35 6.01 2.67 18.46
CA ARG A 35 5.65 4.04 18.89
C ARG A 35 5.59 5.02 17.72
N TRP A 36 6.56 4.97 16.81
CA TRP A 36 6.58 5.81 15.62
C TRP A 36 5.33 5.56 14.74
N CYS A 37 4.96 4.31 14.52
CA CYS A 37 3.75 3.92 13.78
C CYS A 37 2.47 4.41 14.47
N LEU A 38 2.36 4.24 15.80
CA LEU A 38 1.21 4.70 16.58
C LEU A 38 1.03 6.21 16.48
N ALA A 39 2.10 6.98 16.71
CA ALA A 39 2.08 8.44 16.68
C ALA A 39 1.69 8.99 15.30
N ARG A 40 2.02 8.25 14.22
CA ARG A 40 1.72 8.64 12.84
C ARG A 40 0.45 8.01 12.27
N ARG A 41 -0.27 7.21 13.05
CA ARG A 41 -1.48 6.47 12.64
C ARG A 41 -1.23 5.56 11.44
N LEU A 42 -0.23 4.69 11.54
CA LEU A 42 0.23 3.83 10.44
C LEU A 42 -0.14 2.35 10.60
N PHE A 43 -0.81 1.95 11.67
CA PHE A 43 -1.36 0.59 11.78
C PHE A 43 -2.72 0.49 11.11
N ILE A 44 -2.95 -0.57 10.33
CA ILE A 44 -4.25 -0.90 9.71
C ILE A 44 -5.20 -1.41 10.81
N ASN A 45 -5.62 -0.46 11.64
CA ASN A 45 -6.36 -0.64 12.87
C ASN A 45 -7.17 0.63 13.17
N PRO A 46 -8.50 0.57 13.25
CA PRO A 46 -9.33 1.74 13.57
C PRO A 46 -9.00 2.34 14.95
N LEU A 47 -8.55 1.53 15.92
CA LEU A 47 -8.18 2.05 17.25
C LEU A 47 -6.99 3.00 17.19
N ASN A 48 -6.15 2.90 16.15
CA ASN A 48 -5.03 3.83 15.99
C ASN A 48 -5.53 5.24 15.58
N ASP A 49 -6.72 5.36 14.99
CA ASP A 49 -7.33 6.67 14.69
C ASP A 49 -7.84 7.36 15.95
N ALA A 50 -8.25 6.60 16.96
CA ALA A 50 -8.67 7.11 18.26
C ALA A 50 -7.49 7.64 19.10
N GLY A 51 -6.31 7.02 18.97
CA GLY A 51 -5.11 7.49 19.67
C GLY A 51 -3.94 6.50 19.60
N PRO A 52 -2.76 6.89 20.15
CA PRO A 52 -1.56 6.05 20.18
C PRO A 52 -1.61 5.03 21.31
N PHE A 53 -2.69 4.25 21.41
CA PHE A 53 -2.86 3.21 22.43
C PHE A 53 -2.04 1.95 22.07
N ASP A 54 -1.38 1.33 23.04
CA ASP A 54 -0.55 0.13 22.80
C ASP A 54 -1.35 -1.04 22.19
N ILE A 55 -2.63 -1.17 22.52
CA ILE A 55 -3.52 -2.17 21.92
C ILE A 55 -3.69 -1.97 20.40
N ALA A 56 -3.54 -0.74 19.91
CA ALA A 56 -3.65 -0.39 18.50
C ALA A 56 -2.36 -0.66 17.69
N ALA A 57 -1.27 -1.09 18.33
CA ALA A 57 0.04 -1.30 17.70
C ALA A 57 0.15 -2.59 16.85
N ARG A 58 -0.87 -2.86 16.01
CA ARG A 58 -1.04 -4.12 15.27
C ARG A 58 -2.00 -3.93 14.09
N ASP A 59 -1.73 -4.58 12.96
CA ASP A 59 -2.55 -4.53 11.74
C ASP A 59 -3.68 -5.59 11.79
N VAL A 60 -4.74 -5.29 12.54
CA VAL A 60 -5.82 -6.26 12.89
C VAL A 60 -6.94 -6.37 11.86
N MET A 61 -7.10 -5.40 10.96
CA MET A 61 -8.17 -5.50 9.97
C MET A 61 -7.97 -6.70 9.05
N MET A 62 -9.04 -7.45 8.85
CA MET A 62 -9.15 -8.58 7.94
C MET A 62 -10.35 -8.36 7.03
N LEU A 63 -10.36 -9.00 5.86
CA LEU A 63 -11.56 -9.03 5.03
C LEU A 63 -12.71 -9.72 5.80
N PRO A 64 -13.97 -9.34 5.54
CA PRO A 64 -15.12 -10.09 6.07
C PRO A 64 -15.15 -11.52 5.51
N SER A 65 -16.05 -12.35 6.03
CA SER A 65 -16.42 -13.58 5.35
C SER A 65 -16.92 -13.27 3.94
N ILE A 66 -16.28 -13.90 2.95
CA ILE A 66 -16.63 -13.72 1.54
C ILE A 66 -17.56 -14.85 1.15
N THR A 67 -18.68 -14.50 0.55
CA THR A 67 -19.61 -15.50 0.03
C THR A 67 -19.23 -15.91 -1.37
N VAL A 68 -19.01 -17.20 -1.58
CA VAL A 68 -18.79 -17.78 -2.92
C VAL A 68 -20.14 -18.22 -3.49
N VAL A 69 -20.48 -17.72 -4.68
CA VAL A 69 -21.69 -18.14 -5.40
C VAL A 69 -21.34 -19.34 -6.28
N GLY A 70 -21.90 -20.50 -5.96
CA GLY A 70 -21.73 -21.75 -6.71
C GLY A 70 -20.48 -22.57 -6.34
N LEU A 71 -20.46 -23.83 -6.79
CA LEU A 71 -19.31 -24.76 -6.69
C LEU A 71 -18.28 -24.56 -7.83
N ASP A 72 -18.56 -23.64 -8.76
CA ASP A 72 -17.78 -23.44 -9.99
C ASP A 72 -16.51 -22.60 -9.76
N GLY A 73 -16.34 -22.05 -8.56
CA GLY A 73 -15.21 -21.20 -8.15
C GLY A 73 -13.89 -21.94 -7.95
N GLY A 74 -13.66 -23.06 -8.63
CA GLY A 74 -12.44 -23.86 -8.51
C GLY A 74 -12.13 -24.34 -7.08
N PRO A 75 -11.07 -25.17 -6.90
CA PRO A 75 -10.62 -25.55 -5.58
C PRO A 75 -9.84 -24.39 -4.93
N GLY A 76 -10.25 -23.97 -3.72
CA GLY A 76 -9.48 -23.08 -2.85
C GLY A 76 -10.22 -21.82 -2.39
N PRO A 77 -9.58 -21.01 -1.53
CA PRO A 77 -10.14 -19.73 -1.09
C PRO A 77 -10.24 -18.72 -2.25
N PRO A 78 -11.19 -17.77 -2.21
CA PRO A 78 -11.29 -16.71 -3.20
C PRO A 78 -9.95 -15.97 -3.39
N PRO A 79 -9.50 -15.67 -4.63
CA PRO A 79 -8.23 -15.00 -4.91
C PRO A 79 -8.03 -13.67 -4.16
N VAL A 80 -9.14 -12.98 -3.89
CA VAL A 80 -9.21 -11.73 -3.12
C VAL A 80 -8.57 -11.85 -1.73
N ILE A 81 -8.65 -13.03 -1.09
CA ILE A 81 -7.99 -13.29 0.19
C ILE A 81 -6.46 -13.26 0.04
N ALA A 82 -5.94 -13.89 -1.02
CA ALA A 82 -4.50 -13.88 -1.31
C ALA A 82 -4.02 -12.47 -1.63
N TYR A 83 -4.76 -11.72 -2.46
CA TYR A 83 -4.42 -10.33 -2.80
C TYR A 83 -4.34 -9.44 -1.56
N PHE A 84 -5.32 -9.56 -0.65
CA PHE A 84 -5.32 -8.76 0.57
C PHE A 84 -4.16 -9.08 1.50
N ASN A 85 -3.78 -10.36 1.63
CA ASN A 85 -2.60 -10.75 2.41
C ASN A 85 -1.31 -10.14 1.84
N LEU A 86 -1.15 -10.16 0.51
CA LEU A 86 -0.01 -9.53 -0.16
C LEU A 86 -0.01 -8.01 0.05
N ILE A 87 -1.14 -7.35 -0.14
CA ILE A 87 -1.31 -5.90 0.10
C ILE A 87 -0.88 -5.54 1.53
N LYS A 88 -1.35 -6.27 2.54
CA LYS A 88 -0.98 -6.02 3.94
C LYS A 88 0.52 -6.19 4.19
N GLN A 89 1.12 -7.25 3.63
CA GLN A 89 2.52 -7.54 3.83
C GLN A 89 3.42 -6.50 3.15
N GLU A 90 3.07 -6.09 1.93
CA GLU A 90 3.80 -5.07 1.18
C GLU A 90 3.67 -3.69 1.83
N TYR A 91 2.49 -3.34 2.35
CA TYR A 91 2.31 -2.13 3.14
C TYR A 91 3.16 -2.15 4.41
N ALA A 92 3.19 -3.28 5.13
CA ALA A 92 4.02 -3.41 6.32
C ALA A 92 5.52 -3.26 6.02
N ALA A 93 5.98 -3.78 4.88
CA ALA A 93 7.36 -3.61 4.42
C ALA A 93 7.67 -2.15 4.04
N ALA A 94 6.78 -1.48 3.30
CA ALA A 94 6.93 -0.08 2.94
C ALA A 94 6.96 0.82 4.19
N ARG A 95 6.08 0.56 5.17
CA ARG A 95 6.04 1.26 6.45
C ARG A 95 7.33 1.10 7.24
N PHE A 96 7.89 -0.12 7.28
CA PHE A 96 9.14 -0.37 7.97
C PHE A 96 10.33 0.31 7.27
N ALA A 97 10.41 0.25 5.94
CA ALA A 97 11.43 0.98 5.18
C ALA A 97 11.39 2.49 5.44
N GLY A 98 10.18 3.06 5.60
CA GLY A 98 10.01 4.47 5.94
C GLY A 98 10.58 4.80 7.32
N TRP A 99 10.39 3.92 8.29
CA TRP A 99 11.00 4.07 9.61
C TRP A 99 12.53 3.94 9.54
N GLU A 100 13.05 2.92 8.87
CA GLU A 100 14.50 2.73 8.67
C GLU A 100 15.15 3.98 8.06
N GLY A 101 14.52 4.58 7.05
CA GLY A 101 15.03 5.79 6.41
C GLY A 101 15.08 7.01 7.33
N LEU A 102 14.10 7.15 8.24
CA LEU A 102 14.03 8.28 9.18
C LEU A 102 14.90 8.11 10.42
N THR A 103 15.18 6.88 10.82
CA THR A 103 15.98 6.60 12.02
C THR A 103 17.41 6.17 11.71
N ALA A 104 17.76 6.05 10.43
CA ALA A 104 19.13 5.79 10.02
C ALA A 104 20.05 6.92 10.52
N SER A 105 21.15 6.53 11.15
CA SER A 105 22.14 7.46 11.70
C SER A 105 23.53 7.05 11.24
N GLY A 106 24.34 8.02 10.84
CA GLY A 106 25.68 7.78 10.30
C GLY A 106 25.65 7.04 8.96
N VAL A 107 26.83 6.58 8.53
CA VAL A 107 26.98 5.85 7.26
C VAL A 107 26.61 4.38 7.45
N HIS A 108 25.58 3.94 6.73
CA HIS A 108 25.16 2.54 6.77
C HIS A 108 26.22 1.64 6.12
N PHE A 109 26.35 0.39 6.59
CA PHE A 109 27.38 -0.51 6.05
C PHE A 109 27.20 -0.81 4.56
N ALA A 110 25.96 -0.75 4.05
CA ALA A 110 25.64 -0.91 2.63
C ALA A 110 26.21 0.22 1.75
N ASP A 111 26.47 1.39 2.34
CA ASP A 111 27.07 2.52 1.64
C ASP A 111 28.60 2.50 1.67
N ARG A 112 29.20 1.61 2.49
CA ARG A 112 30.67 1.50 2.58
C ARG A 112 31.24 0.97 1.27
N GLY A 113 32.16 1.72 0.68
CA GLY A 113 32.78 1.37 -0.60
C GLY A 113 31.93 1.73 -1.82
N VAL A 114 30.76 2.36 -1.64
CA VAL A 114 29.99 2.95 -2.74
C VAL A 114 30.60 4.31 -3.07
N GLN A 115 31.35 4.37 -4.18
CA GLN A 115 31.96 5.62 -4.64
C GLN A 115 30.95 6.44 -5.43
N VAL A 116 30.70 7.66 -4.99
CA VAL A 116 29.81 8.63 -5.66
C VAL A 116 30.62 9.88 -5.98
N TYR A 117 30.47 10.42 -7.18
CA TYR A 117 31.11 11.67 -7.56
C TYR A 117 30.53 12.83 -6.74
N ASN A 118 31.40 13.71 -6.24
CA ASN A 118 30.94 14.97 -5.64
C ASN A 118 30.61 15.95 -6.76
N THR A 119 29.32 16.14 -7.01
CA THR A 119 28.77 17.05 -8.03
C THR A 119 28.60 18.50 -7.54
N LEU A 120 29.10 18.83 -6.34
CA LEU A 120 29.07 20.17 -5.70
C LEU A 120 27.67 20.74 -5.43
N ASP A 121 26.62 19.94 -5.66
CA ASP A 121 25.21 20.16 -5.32
C ASP A 121 24.82 19.47 -4.00
N TYR A 122 25.77 18.78 -3.36
CA TYR A 122 25.65 18.12 -2.05
C TYR A 122 24.39 17.25 -1.87
N PRO A 123 24.12 16.30 -2.79
CA PRO A 123 22.97 15.42 -2.63
C PRO A 123 23.20 14.51 -1.42
N ALA A 124 22.18 14.42 -0.57
CA ALA A 124 22.02 13.35 0.39
C ALA A 124 21.84 12.03 -0.39
N VAL A 125 22.95 11.35 -0.66
CA VAL A 125 22.99 10.01 -1.23
C VAL A 125 23.36 9.03 -0.12
N GLY A 126 22.56 7.97 0.02
CA GLY A 126 22.84 6.91 0.99
C GLY A 126 21.60 6.14 1.41
N PHE A 127 21.82 5.13 2.23
CA PHE A 127 20.81 4.18 2.68
C PHE A 127 19.53 4.85 3.20
N ALA A 128 19.65 5.91 4.00
CA ALA A 128 18.49 6.61 4.59
C ALA A 128 17.52 7.14 3.51
N VAL A 129 18.07 7.82 2.50
CA VAL A 129 17.32 8.41 1.39
C VAL A 129 16.71 7.32 0.52
N GLU A 130 17.48 6.30 0.16
CA GLU A 130 16.97 5.23 -0.69
C GLU A 130 15.90 4.40 0.02
N ARG A 131 16.00 4.20 1.34
CA ARG A 131 14.93 3.58 2.14
C ARG A 131 13.64 4.40 2.14
N LEU A 132 13.71 5.73 2.25
CA LEU A 132 12.53 6.60 2.10
C LEU A 132 11.92 6.50 0.70
N LYS A 133 12.74 6.54 -0.35
CA LYS A 133 12.26 6.37 -1.73
C LYS A 133 11.60 5.00 -1.93
N MET A 134 12.17 3.92 -1.38
CA MET A 134 11.56 2.58 -1.39
C MET A 134 10.21 2.55 -0.66
N ALA A 135 10.13 3.20 0.51
CA ALA A 135 8.89 3.30 1.27
C ALA A 135 7.80 4.04 0.49
N PHE A 136 8.15 5.15 -0.17
CA PHE A 136 7.26 5.90 -1.04
C PHE A 136 6.73 5.03 -2.18
N ARG A 137 7.61 4.39 -2.97
CA ARG A 137 7.22 3.53 -4.10
C ARG A 137 6.34 2.37 -3.66
N GLY A 138 6.74 1.69 -2.58
CA GLY A 138 5.99 0.58 -1.99
C GLY A 138 4.58 1.01 -1.58
N ALA A 139 4.47 2.11 -0.84
CA ALA A 139 3.19 2.65 -0.41
C ALA A 139 2.31 3.13 -1.58
N TYR A 140 2.90 3.73 -2.61
CA TYR A 140 2.16 4.16 -3.81
C TYR A 140 1.63 2.96 -4.61
N SER A 141 2.42 1.90 -4.74
CA SER A 141 2.02 0.69 -5.47
C SER A 141 0.80 -0.02 -4.88
N ILE A 142 0.45 0.26 -3.61
CA ILE A 142 -0.73 -0.28 -2.94
C ILE A 142 -2.02 0.12 -3.67
N PHE A 143 -2.10 1.31 -4.25
CA PHE A 143 -3.32 1.78 -4.91
C PHE A 143 -3.71 0.89 -6.11
N ASP A 144 -2.75 0.57 -6.99
CA ASP A 144 -3.02 -0.27 -8.14
C ASP A 144 -3.35 -1.71 -7.73
N LYS A 145 -2.78 -2.20 -6.61
CA LYS A 145 -3.13 -3.51 -6.03
C LYS A 145 -4.52 -3.53 -5.44
N VAL A 146 -4.94 -2.44 -4.76
CA VAL A 146 -6.31 -2.26 -4.30
C VAL A 146 -7.27 -2.26 -5.50
N ALA A 147 -6.92 -1.58 -6.59
CA ALA A 147 -7.72 -1.57 -7.80
C ALA A 147 -7.84 -2.96 -8.44
N PHE A 148 -6.73 -3.69 -8.53
CA PHE A 148 -6.72 -5.06 -9.03
C PHE A 148 -7.61 -5.97 -8.18
N CYS A 149 -7.49 -5.87 -6.85
CA CYS A 149 -8.34 -6.60 -5.92
C CYS A 149 -9.83 -6.30 -6.12
N LEU A 150 -10.20 -5.02 -6.29
CA LEU A 150 -11.58 -4.61 -6.55
C LEU A 150 -12.10 -5.06 -7.91
N ASN A 151 -11.28 -4.98 -8.96
CA ASN A 151 -11.65 -5.45 -10.29
C ASN A 151 -12.07 -6.92 -10.27
N THR A 152 -11.29 -7.77 -9.58
CA THR A 152 -11.62 -9.18 -9.39
C THR A 152 -12.84 -9.35 -8.48
N TYR A 153 -12.89 -8.69 -7.33
CA TYR A 153 -13.96 -8.89 -6.33
C TYR A 153 -15.35 -8.45 -6.82
N LEU A 154 -15.42 -7.31 -7.51
CA LEU A 154 -16.67 -6.74 -8.03
C LEU A 154 -17.01 -7.25 -9.44
N GLY A 155 -16.14 -8.05 -10.05
CA GLY A 155 -16.34 -8.57 -11.41
C GLY A 155 -16.47 -7.45 -12.45
N LEU A 156 -15.63 -6.42 -12.37
CA LEU A 156 -15.69 -5.26 -13.29
C LEU A 156 -15.18 -5.59 -14.70
N GLY A 157 -14.45 -6.70 -14.86
CA GLY A 157 -14.06 -7.20 -16.18
C GLY A 157 -13.01 -6.37 -16.91
N HIS A 158 -12.28 -5.49 -16.22
CA HIS A 158 -11.18 -4.77 -16.84
C HIS A 158 -10.01 -5.74 -17.16
N PRO A 159 -9.39 -5.64 -18.34
CA PRO A 159 -8.20 -6.41 -18.67
C PRO A 159 -7.06 -6.10 -17.70
N GLU A 160 -6.36 -7.12 -17.21
CA GLU A 160 -5.33 -7.00 -16.16
C GLU A 160 -4.32 -5.88 -16.43
N ARG A 161 -3.84 -5.76 -17.67
CA ARG A 161 -2.84 -4.76 -18.10
C ARG A 161 -3.34 -3.31 -18.09
N GLN A 162 -4.64 -3.10 -17.94
CA GLN A 162 -5.29 -1.78 -17.96
C GLN A 162 -5.79 -1.37 -16.57
N VAL A 163 -5.74 -2.27 -15.59
CA VAL A 163 -6.18 -1.96 -14.24
C VAL A 163 -5.17 -1.04 -13.58
N SER A 164 -5.65 0.13 -13.19
CA SER A 164 -4.95 1.06 -12.31
C SER A 164 -5.97 1.70 -11.40
N PHE A 165 -5.51 2.26 -10.28
CA PHE A 165 -6.39 2.97 -9.35
C PHE A 165 -7.13 4.12 -10.03
N ARG A 166 -6.50 4.77 -11.01
CA ARG A 166 -7.11 5.81 -11.84
C ARG A 166 -8.24 5.29 -12.74
N ASN A 167 -8.01 4.15 -13.40
CA ASN A 167 -8.85 3.71 -14.51
C ASN A 167 -10.00 2.78 -14.08
N LEU A 168 -9.89 2.17 -12.90
CA LEU A 168 -10.87 1.19 -12.36
C LEU A 168 -12.33 1.67 -12.42
N TRP A 169 -12.56 2.96 -12.25
CA TRP A 169 -13.88 3.52 -12.03
C TRP A 169 -14.70 3.66 -13.31
N PHE A 170 -14.06 3.65 -14.49
CA PHE A 170 -14.68 4.08 -15.73
C PHE A 170 -14.85 2.94 -16.73
N VAL A 171 -15.89 3.04 -17.56
CA VAL A 171 -16.12 2.09 -18.65
C VAL A 171 -14.88 1.99 -19.55
N LYS A 172 -14.43 0.75 -19.81
CA LYS A 172 -13.21 0.43 -20.58
C LYS A 172 -11.92 1.12 -20.06
N GLY A 173 -11.90 1.58 -18.81
CA GLY A 173 -10.71 2.18 -18.19
C GLY A 173 -10.26 3.53 -18.75
N ARG A 174 -11.01 4.15 -19.67
CA ARG A 174 -10.66 5.43 -20.32
C ARG A 174 -11.86 6.35 -20.58
N GLY A 175 -13.06 5.96 -20.16
CA GLY A 175 -14.28 6.74 -20.36
C GLY A 175 -14.46 7.87 -19.34
N LYS A 176 -15.38 8.80 -19.63
CA LYS A 176 -15.94 9.74 -18.62
C LYS A 176 -17.13 9.14 -17.86
N ALA A 177 -17.69 8.04 -18.37
CA ALA A 177 -18.82 7.34 -17.76
C ALA A 177 -18.34 6.34 -16.71
N LEU A 178 -18.96 6.39 -15.53
CA LEU A 178 -18.73 5.45 -14.44
C LEU A 178 -19.11 4.03 -14.87
N HIS A 179 -18.39 3.03 -14.38
CA HIS A 179 -18.70 1.63 -14.66
C HIS A 179 -20.12 1.28 -14.15
N PRO A 180 -20.98 0.60 -14.93
CA PRO A 180 -22.37 0.30 -14.55
C PRO A 180 -22.51 -0.40 -13.18
N ASN A 181 -21.61 -1.35 -12.87
CA ASN A 181 -21.60 -2.04 -11.57
C ASN A 181 -21.24 -1.13 -10.37
N LEU A 182 -20.75 0.09 -10.62
CA LEU A 182 -20.41 1.08 -9.60
C LEU A 182 -21.44 2.20 -9.53
N ASP A 183 -22.19 2.42 -10.61
CA ASP A 183 -23.18 3.49 -10.69
C ASP A 183 -24.41 3.18 -9.82
N GLY A 184 -24.84 4.18 -9.06
CA GLY A 184 -25.91 4.03 -8.06
C GLY A 184 -25.56 3.13 -6.86
N LEU A 185 -24.35 2.54 -6.78
CA LEU A 185 -24.01 1.61 -5.71
C LEU A 185 -23.98 2.32 -4.34
N ALA A 186 -24.74 1.80 -3.38
CA ALA A 186 -24.84 2.31 -2.02
C ALA A 186 -23.68 1.83 -1.13
N ASN A 187 -22.45 2.08 -1.55
CA ASN A 187 -21.22 1.67 -0.85
C ASN A 187 -20.33 2.89 -0.53
N TRP A 188 -20.49 3.46 0.67
CA TRP A 188 -19.77 4.68 1.08
C TRP A 188 -18.25 4.53 1.11
N PRO A 189 -17.67 3.43 1.66
CA PRO A 189 -16.22 3.23 1.59
C PRO A 189 -15.68 3.16 0.16
N LEU A 190 -16.43 2.55 -0.76
CA LEU A 190 -16.05 2.50 -2.18
C LEU A 190 -16.07 3.90 -2.82
N ARG A 191 -17.04 4.74 -2.46
CA ARG A 191 -17.05 6.17 -2.86
C ARG A 191 -15.84 6.90 -2.29
N GLY A 192 -15.43 6.59 -1.06
CA GLY A 192 -14.19 7.12 -0.47
C GLY A 192 -12.95 6.77 -1.29
N LEU A 193 -12.85 5.53 -1.80
CA LEU A 193 -11.77 5.14 -2.72
C LEU A 193 -11.85 5.86 -4.06
N PHE A 194 -13.05 6.06 -4.61
CA PHE A 194 -13.25 6.83 -5.84
C PHE A 194 -12.74 8.27 -5.68
N TRP A 195 -13.14 8.96 -4.60
CA TRP A 195 -12.67 10.32 -4.32
C TRP A 195 -11.17 10.38 -4.08
N LEU A 196 -10.61 9.42 -3.33
CA LEU A 196 -9.16 9.30 -3.18
C LEU A 196 -8.45 9.15 -4.54
N SER A 197 -9.05 8.43 -5.49
CA SER A 197 -8.51 8.35 -6.85
C SER A 197 -8.63 9.67 -7.62
N LYS A 198 -9.69 10.45 -7.40
CA LYS A 198 -9.86 11.74 -8.08
C LYS A 198 -8.83 12.74 -7.60
N ASP A 199 -8.67 12.87 -6.28
CA ASP A 199 -7.68 13.75 -5.65
C ASP A 199 -6.25 13.48 -6.15
N MET A 200 -5.95 12.23 -6.50
CA MET A 200 -4.62 11.81 -6.94
C MET A 200 -4.34 11.95 -8.45
N PHE A 201 -5.37 11.97 -9.31
CA PHE A 201 -5.18 11.72 -10.75
C PHE A 201 -5.99 12.61 -11.72
N GLU A 202 -6.86 13.49 -11.21
CA GLU A 202 -7.70 14.32 -12.07
C GLU A 202 -6.94 15.53 -12.63
N ASN A 203 -6.42 15.37 -13.85
CA ASN A 203 -5.59 16.38 -14.56
C ASN A 203 -6.39 17.51 -15.25
N ASP A 204 -7.72 17.42 -15.30
CA ASP A 204 -8.53 18.31 -16.16
C ASP A 204 -8.60 19.75 -15.63
N SER A 205 -8.03 20.03 -14.46
CA SER A 205 -7.85 21.38 -13.95
C SER A 205 -6.61 21.43 -13.06
N LYS A 206 -5.44 21.68 -13.65
CA LYS A 206 -4.20 21.94 -12.88
C LYS A 206 -4.38 23.06 -11.84
N ASP A 207 -5.37 23.93 -12.04
CA ASP A 207 -5.74 25.01 -11.13
C ASP A 207 -6.63 24.56 -9.94
N VAL A 208 -7.11 23.31 -9.93
CA VAL A 208 -8.05 22.78 -8.91
C VAL A 208 -7.46 21.61 -8.12
N ILE A 209 -6.40 20.95 -8.61
CA ILE A 209 -5.70 19.90 -7.85
C ILE A 209 -5.01 20.55 -6.65
N GLU A 210 -5.17 19.96 -5.46
CA GLU A 210 -4.42 20.36 -4.28
C GLU A 210 -2.90 20.29 -4.58
N PRO A 211 -2.12 21.37 -4.34
CA PRO A 211 -0.69 21.41 -4.67
C PRO A 211 0.11 20.20 -4.15
N ASP A 212 -0.28 19.67 -2.99
CA ASP A 212 0.34 18.49 -2.38
C ASP A 212 0.09 17.19 -3.17
N ALA A 213 -1.07 17.03 -3.81
CA ALA A 213 -1.38 15.86 -4.62
C ALA A 213 -0.57 15.87 -5.93
N GLN A 214 -0.46 17.03 -6.56
CA GLN A 214 0.39 17.23 -7.75
C GLN A 214 1.85 16.91 -7.43
N ALA A 215 2.36 17.41 -6.30
CA ALA A 215 3.71 17.15 -5.82
C ALA A 215 3.99 15.65 -5.57
N ILE A 216 3.01 14.89 -5.07
CA ILE A 216 3.13 13.43 -4.91
C ILE A 216 3.14 12.73 -6.27
N TYR A 217 2.26 13.13 -7.19
CA TYR A 217 2.18 12.55 -8.52
C TYR A 217 3.50 12.75 -9.29
N GLU A 218 4.03 13.96 -9.28
CA GLU A 218 5.30 14.30 -9.94
C GLU A 218 6.48 13.53 -9.33
N LEU A 219 6.55 13.47 -8.00
CA LEU A 219 7.57 12.69 -7.30
C LEU A 219 7.49 11.22 -7.68
N ARG A 220 6.29 10.62 -7.70
CA ARG A 220 6.11 9.22 -8.14
C ARG A 220 6.63 9.01 -9.55
N ASN A 221 6.24 9.89 -10.49
CA ASN A 221 6.64 9.75 -11.89
C ASN A 221 8.16 9.76 -12.04
N HIS A 222 8.85 10.64 -11.30
CA HIS A 222 10.31 10.68 -11.31
C HIS A 222 10.94 9.49 -10.59
N LEU A 223 10.37 9.01 -9.49
CA LEU A 223 10.85 7.82 -8.80
C LEU A 223 10.72 6.55 -9.67
N GLU A 224 9.69 6.43 -10.51
CA GLU A 224 9.50 5.23 -11.35
C GLU A 224 10.22 5.30 -12.70
N HIS A 225 10.36 6.49 -13.28
CA HIS A 225 10.75 6.61 -14.69
C HIS A 225 11.90 7.60 -14.95
N LYS A 226 12.39 8.31 -13.93
CA LYS A 226 13.48 9.29 -14.06
C LYS A 226 14.37 9.26 -12.80
N PHE A 227 14.87 10.42 -12.38
CA PHE A 227 15.77 10.55 -11.23
C PHE A 227 15.22 11.53 -10.20
N VAL A 228 15.53 11.25 -8.95
CA VAL A 228 15.22 12.11 -7.81
C VAL A 228 16.51 12.37 -7.06
N SER A 229 16.93 13.64 -7.04
CA SER A 229 18.04 14.11 -6.21
C SER A 229 17.48 14.65 -4.91
N VAL A 230 18.11 14.30 -3.80
CA VAL A 230 17.70 14.74 -2.47
C VAL A 230 18.86 15.52 -1.89
N HIS A 231 18.62 16.70 -1.34
CA HIS A 231 19.67 17.51 -0.72
C HIS A 231 19.38 17.79 0.75
N ASP A 232 20.45 17.99 1.52
CA ASP A 232 20.34 18.57 2.84
C ASP A 232 20.32 20.10 2.70
N MET A 233 19.33 20.75 3.30
CA MET A 233 19.15 22.20 3.21
C MET A 233 20.29 22.96 3.87
N PHE A 234 20.93 22.41 4.91
CA PHE A 234 21.95 23.13 5.67
C PHE A 234 23.28 23.27 4.91
N PRO A 235 23.91 22.19 4.38
CA PRO A 235 25.10 22.31 3.54
C PRO A 235 24.87 23.17 2.29
N ARG A 236 23.68 23.08 1.69
CA ARG A 236 23.33 23.86 0.50
C ARG A 236 23.20 25.35 0.81
N ALA A 237 22.59 25.72 1.94
CA ALA A 237 22.41 27.12 2.34
C ALA A 237 23.71 27.81 2.79
N VAL A 238 24.68 27.04 3.32
CA VAL A 238 25.97 27.57 3.82
C VAL A 238 27.05 27.55 2.71
N SER A 239 26.75 26.99 1.54
CA SER A 239 27.65 27.00 0.39
C SER A 239 27.88 28.43 -0.11
N ILE A 240 29.15 28.82 -0.23
CA ILE A 240 29.59 30.11 -0.79
C ILE A 240 29.36 30.15 -2.32
N SER A 241 29.37 28.99 -2.97
CA SER A 241 29.12 28.86 -4.41
C SER A 241 27.62 28.73 -4.69
N PRO A 242 27.10 29.40 -5.74
CA PRO A 242 25.74 29.18 -6.19
C PRO A 242 25.53 27.71 -6.54
N SER A 243 24.38 27.14 -6.16
CA SER A 243 24.04 25.77 -6.55
C SER A 243 24.00 25.66 -8.07
N PRO A 244 24.56 24.61 -8.68
CA PRO A 244 24.40 24.36 -10.10
C PRO A 244 22.92 24.27 -10.47
N GLU A 245 22.57 24.61 -11.71
CA GLU A 245 21.22 24.33 -12.22
C GLU A 245 20.96 22.82 -12.21
N THR A 246 19.75 22.44 -11.77
CA THR A 246 19.32 21.04 -11.75
C THR A 246 19.32 20.47 -13.17
N ALA A 247 20.03 19.37 -13.38
CA ALA A 247 20.10 18.74 -14.70
C ALA A 247 18.72 18.25 -15.19
N PRO A 248 18.46 18.26 -16.51
CA PRO A 248 17.19 17.82 -17.07
C PRO A 248 16.82 16.39 -16.63
N GLY A 249 15.56 16.20 -16.20
CA GLY A 249 15.05 14.90 -15.77
C GLY A 249 15.31 14.53 -14.31
N ILE A 250 15.99 15.40 -13.55
CA ILE A 250 16.14 15.28 -12.09
C ILE A 250 15.02 16.07 -11.41
N PHE A 251 14.27 15.41 -10.54
CA PHE A 251 13.40 16.07 -9.57
C PHE A 251 14.18 16.31 -8.29
N ASP A 252 14.42 17.58 -7.97
CA ASP A 252 15.22 18.01 -6.83
C ASP A 252 14.32 18.38 -5.65
N LEU A 253 14.59 17.82 -4.46
CA LEU A 253 13.85 18.15 -3.23
C LEU A 253 14.69 17.96 -1.96
N SER A 254 14.26 18.57 -0.86
CA SER A 254 14.92 18.37 0.44
C SER A 254 14.64 16.98 1.02
N PHE A 255 15.49 16.55 1.96
CA PHE A 255 15.23 15.33 2.74
C PHE A 255 13.91 15.43 3.51
N GLU A 256 13.62 16.59 4.08
CA GLU A 256 12.40 16.88 4.83
C GLU A 256 11.16 16.74 3.94
N ASP A 257 11.21 17.25 2.70
CA ASP A 257 10.13 17.12 1.73
C ASP A 257 9.91 15.67 1.33
N LEU A 258 10.99 14.92 1.07
CA LEU A 258 10.87 13.49 0.77
C LEU A 258 10.25 12.72 1.95
N ALA A 259 10.69 13.01 3.17
CA ALA A 259 10.18 12.41 4.40
C ALA A 259 8.69 12.73 4.61
N ALA A 260 8.30 14.00 4.43
CA ALA A 260 6.92 14.44 4.57
C ALA A 260 6.00 13.80 3.52
N ARG A 261 6.41 13.80 2.24
CA ARG A 261 5.67 13.18 1.14
C ARG A 261 5.56 11.66 1.32
N THR A 262 6.63 10.99 1.75
CA THR A 262 6.62 9.55 2.10
C THR A 262 5.64 9.26 3.24
N GLY A 263 5.66 10.08 4.29
CA GLY A 263 4.73 9.95 5.41
C GLY A 263 3.26 10.13 5.00
N ARG A 264 2.97 11.11 4.13
CA ARG A 264 1.64 11.31 3.54
C ARG A 264 1.22 10.11 2.69
N GLN A 265 2.11 9.63 1.83
CA GLN A 265 1.87 8.48 0.97
C GLN A 265 1.56 7.19 1.77
N LEU A 266 2.26 6.95 2.88
CA LEU A 266 1.97 5.83 3.80
C LEU A 266 0.58 5.95 4.45
N LYS A 267 0.13 7.16 4.79
CA LYS A 267 -1.21 7.40 5.35
C LYS A 267 -2.30 7.16 4.30
N LEU A 268 -2.10 7.63 3.07
CA LEU A 268 -3.06 7.41 1.98
C LEU A 268 -3.16 5.92 1.62
N ALA A 269 -2.03 5.22 1.55
CA ALA A 269 -2.00 3.77 1.34
C ALA A 269 -2.76 3.02 2.44
N ARG A 270 -2.55 3.38 3.71
CA ARG A 270 -3.32 2.83 4.84
C ARG A 270 -4.82 3.05 4.66
N ALA A 271 -5.22 4.30 4.35
CA ALA A 271 -6.62 4.65 4.16
C ALA A 271 -7.26 3.83 3.02
N ALA A 272 -6.54 3.65 1.92
CA ALA A 272 -7.01 2.81 0.80
C ALA A 272 -7.22 1.35 1.23
N ILE A 273 -6.32 0.77 2.02
CA ILE A 273 -6.48 -0.60 2.54
C ILE A 273 -7.69 -0.71 3.47
N MET A 274 -7.88 0.26 4.36
CA MET A 274 -9.02 0.27 5.27
C MET A 274 -10.35 0.42 4.52
N TYR A 275 -10.41 1.33 3.55
CA TYR A 275 -11.60 1.49 2.72
C TYR A 275 -11.86 0.27 1.84
N LEU A 276 -10.83 -0.43 1.36
CA LEU A 276 -11.01 -1.71 0.66
C LEU A 276 -11.73 -2.72 1.56
N THR A 277 -11.25 -2.92 2.80
CA THR A 277 -11.86 -3.83 3.76
C THR A 277 -13.32 -3.45 4.05
N LEU A 278 -13.58 -2.17 4.31
CA LEU A 278 -14.92 -1.66 4.60
C LEU A 278 -15.85 -1.73 3.38
N ALA A 279 -15.33 -1.52 2.17
CA ALA A 279 -16.10 -1.61 0.93
C ALA A 279 -16.55 -3.05 0.66
N ILE A 280 -15.64 -4.02 0.82
CA ILE A 280 -15.95 -5.45 0.70
C ILE A 280 -16.96 -5.84 1.78
N HIS A 281 -16.81 -5.36 3.02
CA HIS A 281 -17.78 -5.62 4.08
C HIS A 281 -19.18 -5.07 3.77
N ALA A 282 -19.28 -3.82 3.30
CA ALA A 282 -20.55 -3.23 2.91
C ALA A 282 -21.22 -4.02 1.77
N GLU A 283 -20.44 -4.48 0.80
CA GLU A 283 -20.92 -5.26 -0.34
C GLU A 283 -21.36 -6.67 0.05
N GLU A 284 -20.62 -7.38 0.92
CA GLU A 284 -21.05 -8.70 1.41
C GLU A 284 -22.36 -8.61 2.20
N ARG A 285 -22.53 -7.60 3.08
CA ARG A 285 -23.81 -7.40 3.80
C ARG A 285 -24.97 -7.12 2.84
N ARG A 286 -24.74 -6.35 1.78
CA ARG A 286 -25.74 -6.07 0.75
C ARG A 286 -26.16 -7.36 0.03
N ARG A 287 -25.17 -8.15 -0.42
CA ARG A 287 -25.39 -9.46 -1.06
C ARG A 287 -26.10 -10.44 -0.14
N GLU A 288 -25.84 -10.41 1.15
CA GLU A 288 -26.54 -11.22 2.15
C GLU A 288 -28.01 -10.81 2.31
N ALA A 289 -28.30 -9.51 2.37
CA ALA A 289 -29.67 -9.01 2.50
C ALA A 289 -30.54 -9.28 1.26
N GLU A 290 -29.93 -9.33 0.07
CA GLU A 290 -30.62 -9.60 -1.20
C GLU A 290 -30.78 -11.12 -1.47
N ARG A 291 -30.24 -12.00 -0.63
CA ARG A 291 -30.23 -13.45 -0.89
C ARG A 291 -31.52 -14.16 -0.47
N PRO A 292 -32.03 -15.10 -1.29
CA PRO A 292 -33.05 -16.04 -0.85
C PRO A 292 -32.48 -17.07 0.16
N PRO A 293 -33.27 -17.57 1.12
CA PRO A 293 -32.81 -18.51 2.14
C PRO A 293 -32.26 -19.82 1.52
N GLY A 294 -31.04 -20.22 1.90
CA GLY A 294 -30.50 -21.58 1.62
C GLY A 294 -29.35 -21.73 0.61
N ALA A 295 -28.74 -20.64 0.13
CA ALA A 295 -27.87 -20.68 -1.06
C ALA A 295 -26.34 -20.67 -0.86
N SER A 296 -25.76 -20.69 0.36
CA SER A 296 -24.28 -20.69 0.49
C SER A 296 -23.73 -21.04 1.88
N LEU A 297 -22.47 -21.50 1.91
CA LEU A 297 -21.63 -21.66 3.11
C LEU A 297 -20.70 -20.45 3.27
N PRO A 298 -20.76 -19.69 4.38
CA PRO A 298 -19.78 -18.65 4.66
C PRO A 298 -18.43 -19.28 5.01
N MET A 299 -17.34 -18.81 4.39
CA MET A 299 -15.99 -19.13 4.87
C MET A 299 -15.61 -18.14 5.97
N SER A 300 -15.38 -18.65 7.17
CA SER A 300 -14.84 -17.90 8.32
C SER A 300 -13.33 -18.10 8.44
N TRP A 301 -12.66 -17.12 9.04
CA TRP A 301 -11.24 -17.22 9.40
C TRP A 301 -11.05 -18.19 10.57
N SER A 302 -10.08 -19.10 10.46
CA SER A 302 -9.57 -19.94 11.55
C SER A 302 -8.34 -19.33 12.20
#